data_AF-A0A383A827-F1
#
_entry.id   AF-A0A383A827-F1
#
_cell.length_a   1.000
_cell.length_b   1.000
_cell.length_c   1.000
_cell.angle_alpha   90.00
_cell.angle_beta   90.00
_cell.angle_gamma   90.00
#
_symmetry.space_group_name_H-M   'P 1'
#
loop_
_entity.id
_entity.type
_entity.pdbx_description
1 polymer ?
#
loop_
_entity_poly.entity_id
_entity_poly.type
_entity_poly.pdbx_seq_one_letter_code
_entity_poly.pdbx_strand_id
1 'polypeptide(L)'
;MYTTLRDRLASKIKFGIIGCSRIARRSVVPAIIKSEFAEIEIIGSRSMNKAKTFSNEFNCKKYGTYEDVISDDSIDAVYISTPIGTHEEWAIKAAS
;
A
#
# COMPACT_ATOMS: atom_id res chain seq x y z
N MET A 1 -20.49 14.09 20.54
CA MET A 1 -19.87 14.41 19.24
C MET A 1 -19.77 13.10 18.46
N TYR A 2 -20.83 12.71 17.77
CA TYR A 2 -20.87 11.47 16.97
C TYR A 2 -20.40 11.81 15.56
N THR A 3 -19.15 11.48 15.24
CA THR A 3 -18.69 11.46 13.85
C THR A 3 -19.51 10.40 13.13
N THR A 4 -20.31 10.82 12.15
CA THR A 4 -21.17 9.88 11.42
C THR A 4 -20.30 8.99 10.52
N LEU A 5 -20.70 7.73 10.33
CA LEU A 5 -20.05 6.77 9.41
C LEU A 5 -19.84 7.35 7.99
N ARG A 6 -20.63 8.37 7.61
CA ARG A 6 -20.48 9.15 6.37
C ARG A 6 -19.18 9.93 6.27
N ASP A 7 -18.65 10.47 7.37
CA ASP A 7 -17.40 11.24 7.34
C ASP A 7 -16.18 10.33 7.16
N ARG A 8 -16.23 9.10 7.69
CA ARG A 8 -15.21 8.05 7.39
C ARG A 8 -15.26 7.56 5.94
N LEU A 9 -16.42 7.67 5.28
CA LEU A 9 -16.57 7.36 3.85
C LEU A 9 -16.12 8.52 2.93
N ALA A 10 -15.85 9.69 3.49
CA ALA A 10 -15.40 10.87 2.74
C ALA A 10 -13.87 10.94 2.57
N SER A 11 -13.10 10.21 3.39
CA SER A 11 -11.65 10.10 3.24
C SER A 11 -11.27 8.95 2.30
N LYS A 12 -10.28 9.17 1.44
CA LYS A 12 -9.72 8.13 0.58
C LYS A 12 -9.15 6.99 1.44
N ILE A 13 -9.36 5.75 1.01
CA ILE A 13 -8.71 4.56 1.58
C ILE A 13 -7.22 4.62 1.26
N LYS A 14 -6.40 4.58 2.30
CA LYS A 14 -4.95 4.64 2.20
C LYS A 14 -4.36 3.24 2.07
N PHE A 15 -3.73 2.97 0.93
CA PHE A 15 -3.09 1.69 0.65
C PHE A 15 -1.60 1.70 1.00
N GLY A 16 -1.17 0.67 1.73
CA GLY A 16 0.19 0.21 1.79
C GLY A 16 0.47 -0.86 0.72
N ILE A 17 1.54 -0.73 -0.05
CA ILE A 17 1.90 -1.67 -1.12
C ILE A 17 3.06 -2.53 -0.67
N ILE A 18 2.87 -3.84 -0.56
CA ILE A 18 3.94 -4.81 -0.30
C ILE A 18 4.38 -5.41 -1.64
N GLY A 19 5.56 -5.00 -2.10
CA GLY A 19 6.21 -5.55 -3.29
C GLY A 19 6.07 -4.67 -4.54
N CYS A 20 7.12 -4.67 -5.36
CA CYS A 20 7.23 -3.86 -6.57
C CYS A 20 7.11 -4.75 -7.82
N SER A 21 6.06 -5.57 -7.91
CA SER A 21 5.89 -6.50 -9.03
C SER A 21 5.53 -5.78 -10.34
N ARG A 22 5.68 -6.49 -11.46
CA ARG A 22 5.25 -5.99 -12.79
C ARG A 22 3.76 -5.68 -12.84
N ILE A 23 2.92 -6.45 -12.12
CA ILE A 23 1.47 -6.25 -12.09
C ILE A 23 1.10 -5.07 -11.20
N ALA A 24 1.76 -4.90 -10.04
CA ALA A 24 1.63 -3.69 -9.24
C ALA A 24 1.93 -2.46 -10.09
N ARG A 25 3.05 -2.48 -10.82
CA ARG A 25 3.51 -1.39 -11.69
C ARG A 25 2.53 -1.03 -12.81
N ARG A 26 2.07 -2.03 -13.55
CA ARG A 26 1.32 -1.79 -14.81
C ARG A 26 -0.18 -1.64 -14.62
N SER A 27 -0.73 -2.09 -13.50
CA SER A 27 -2.17 -2.22 -13.34
C SER A 27 -2.66 -1.66 -12.02
N VAL A 28 -2.26 -2.26 -10.90
CA VAL A 28 -2.92 -1.97 -9.61
C VAL A 28 -2.60 -0.59 -9.08
N VAL A 29 -1.32 -0.20 -9.07
CA VAL A 29 -0.90 1.11 -8.56
C VAL A 29 -1.47 2.26 -9.42
N PRO A 30 -1.39 2.22 -10.77
CA PRO A 30 -2.07 3.19 -11.61
C PRO A 30 -3.59 3.26 -11.39
N ALA A 31 -4.26 2.14 -11.10
CA ALA A 31 -5.69 2.11 -10.83
C ALA A 31 -6.03 2.78 -9.48
N ILE A 32 -5.23 2.52 -8.44
CA ILE A 32 -5.39 3.18 -7.13
C ILE A 32 -5.22 4.70 -7.27
N ILE A 33 -4.18 5.16 -7.97
CA ILE A 33 -3.92 6.60 -8.16
C ILE A 33 -5.05 7.31 -8.91
N LYS A 34 -5.68 6.62 -9.88
CA LYS A 34 -6.82 7.16 -10.64
C LYS A 34 -8.13 7.13 -9.86
N SER A 35 -8.18 6.43 -8.73
CA SER A 35 -9.39 6.30 -7.93
C SER A 35 -9.73 7.59 -7.20
N GLU A 36 -11.01 7.92 -7.18
CA GLU A 36 -11.54 8.99 -6.33
C GLU A 36 -11.58 8.56 -4.85
N PHE A 37 -11.55 7.25 -4.58
CA PHE A 37 -11.76 6.66 -3.26
C PHE A 37 -10.51 6.06 -2.62
N ALA A 38 -9.37 6.08 -3.31
CA ALA A 38 -8.15 5.46 -2.81
C ALA A 38 -6.90 6.27 -3.14
N GLU A 39 -5.87 6.10 -2.31
CA GLU A 39 -4.54 6.65 -2.51
C GLU A 39 -3.46 5.71 -1.97
N ILE A 40 -2.21 5.96 -2.35
CA ILE A 40 -1.06 5.16 -1.90
C ILE A 40 -0.28 5.96 -0.87
N GLU A 41 -0.22 5.41 0.35
CA GLU A 41 0.44 6.07 1.48
C GLU A 41 1.91 5.63 1.59
N ILE A 42 2.20 4.33 1.42
CA ILE A 42 3.56 3.77 1.56
C ILE A 42 3.80 2.59 0.61
N ILE A 43 5.05 2.44 0.14
CA ILE A 43 5.49 1.31 -0.70
C ILE A 43 6.67 0.57 -0.06
N GLY A 44 6.48 -0.71 0.19
CA GLY A 44 7.45 -1.62 0.80
C GLY A 44 8.12 -2.55 -0.21
N SER A 45 9.41 -2.83 0.00
CA SER A 45 10.17 -3.84 -0.74
C SER A 45 11.26 -4.44 0.12
N ARG A 46 11.65 -5.71 -0.15
CA ARG A 46 12.88 -6.30 0.42
C ARG A 46 14.15 -5.56 0.01
N SER A 47 14.08 -4.71 -1.02
CA SER A 47 15.18 -3.86 -1.45
C SER A 47 14.76 -2.40 -1.34
N MET A 48 15.39 -1.67 -0.40
CA MET A 48 15.14 -0.24 -0.19
C MET A 48 15.28 0.58 -1.48
N ASN A 49 16.27 0.26 -2.31
CA ASN A 49 16.44 0.91 -3.61
C ASN A 49 15.24 0.69 -4.54
N LYS A 50 14.70 -0.55 -4.59
CA LYS A 50 13.50 -0.82 -5.39
C LYS A 50 12.28 -0.08 -4.85
N ALA A 51 12.09 -0.07 -3.53
CA ALA A 51 11.00 0.68 -2.89
C ALA A 51 11.08 2.18 -3.26
N LYS A 52 12.27 2.78 -3.11
CA LYS A 52 12.53 4.18 -3.46
C LYS A 52 12.30 4.50 -4.93
N THR A 53 12.81 3.67 -5.85
CA THR A 53 12.61 3.89 -7.29
C THR A 53 11.13 3.82 -7.64
N PHE A 54 10.42 2.85 -7.08
CA PHE A 54 9.00 2.64 -7.35
C PHE A 54 8.14 3.74 -6.72
N SER A 55 8.46 4.20 -5.50
CA SER A 55 7.77 5.32 -4.87
C SER A 55 7.94 6.62 -5.66
N ASN A 56 9.15 6.89 -6.16
CA ASN A 56 9.42 8.03 -7.04
C ASN A 56 8.63 7.94 -8.35
N GLU A 57 8.54 6.77 -8.96
CA GLU A 57 7.76 6.55 -10.20
C GLU A 57 6.29 6.92 -10.05
N PHE A 58 5.72 6.70 -8.87
CA PHE A 58 4.30 6.92 -8.58
C PHE A 58 4.03 8.11 -7.65
N ASN A 59 5.04 8.96 -7.40
CA ASN A 59 4.97 10.11 -6.49
C ASN A 59 4.48 9.76 -5.07
N CYS A 60 4.75 8.55 -4.60
CA CYS A 60 4.48 8.14 -3.22
C CYS A 60 5.61 8.63 -2.31
N LYS A 61 5.27 9.32 -1.23
CA LYS A 61 6.24 9.98 -0.34
C LYS A 61 6.95 9.00 0.57
N LYS A 62 6.26 7.97 1.08
CA LYS A 62 6.83 6.99 1.99
C LYS A 62 7.24 5.73 1.25
N TYR A 63 8.39 5.19 1.62
CA TYR A 63 8.86 3.90 1.14
C TYR A 63 9.69 3.22 2.22
N GLY A 64 9.74 1.90 2.19
CA GLY A 64 10.42 1.13 3.23
C GLY A 64 10.53 -0.36 2.92
N THR A 65 10.68 -1.11 3.99
CA THR A 65 10.58 -2.58 4.04
C THR A 65 9.12 -3.03 4.04
N TYR A 66 8.87 -4.34 4.12
CA TYR A 66 7.50 -4.84 4.24
C TYR A 66 6.95 -4.62 5.65
N GLU A 67 7.82 -4.70 6.64
CA GLU A 67 7.57 -4.42 8.04
C GLU A 67 7.18 -2.96 8.22
N ASP A 68 7.90 -2.02 7.59
CA ASP A 68 7.56 -0.59 7.65
C ASP A 68 6.14 -0.32 7.13
N VAL A 69 5.70 -1.05 6.09
CA VAL A 69 4.32 -0.93 5.57
C VAL A 69 3.31 -1.44 6.59
N ILE A 70 3.54 -2.61 7.18
CA ILE A 70 2.58 -3.24 8.10
C ILE A 70 2.49 -2.46 9.42
N SER A 71 3.59 -1.84 9.86
CA SER A 71 3.62 -1.01 11.07
C SER A 71 3.14 0.43 10.88
N ASP A 72 2.77 0.84 9.67
CA ASP A 72 2.31 2.22 9.42
C ASP A 72 0.83 2.38 9.79
N ASP A 73 0.56 2.92 10.98
CA ASP A 73 -0.80 3.18 11.48
C ASP A 73 -1.63 4.15 10.62
N SER A 74 -1.05 4.76 9.58
CA SER A 74 -1.78 5.63 8.66
C SER A 74 -2.40 4.91 7.46
N ILE A 75 -2.18 3.61 7.27
CA ILE A 75 -2.81 2.84 6.18
C ILE A 75 -4.10 2.14 6.62
N ASP A 76 -5.04 2.02 5.71
CA ASP A 76 -6.32 1.33 5.93
C ASP A 76 -6.31 -0.10 5.34
N ALA A 77 -5.47 -0.33 4.33
CA ALA A 77 -5.43 -1.57 3.58
C ALA A 77 -4.02 -1.90 3.05
N VAL A 78 -3.72 -3.19 2.93
CA VAL A 78 -2.46 -3.68 2.35
C VAL A 78 -2.73 -4.41 1.04
N TYR A 79 -2.03 -4.02 -0.02
CA TYR A 79 -1.97 -4.78 -1.28
C TYR A 79 -0.66 -5.57 -1.37
N ILE A 80 -0.77 -6.89 -1.43
CA ILE A 80 0.37 -7.82 -1.46
C ILE A 80 0.63 -8.26 -2.89
N SER A 81 1.83 -7.94 -3.41
CA SER A 81 2.28 -8.28 -4.75
C SER A 81 3.65 -8.95 -4.74
N THR A 82 3.81 -9.92 -3.85
CA THR A 82 5.01 -10.75 -3.70
C THR A 82 4.89 -12.04 -4.53
N PRO A 83 5.89 -12.95 -4.52
CA PRO A 83 5.67 -14.29 -5.05
C PRO A 83 4.53 -15.01 -4.31
N ILE A 84 3.76 -15.84 -5.02
CA ILE A 84 2.54 -16.50 -4.51
C ILE A 84 2.81 -17.23 -3.19
N GLY A 85 3.94 -17.93 -3.09
CA GLY A 85 4.30 -18.70 -1.89
C GLY A 85 4.55 -17.88 -0.62
N THR A 86 4.61 -16.54 -0.71
CA THR A 86 4.75 -15.67 0.47
C THR A 86 3.48 -14.86 0.75
N HIS A 87 2.40 -15.03 -0.02
CA HIS A 87 1.17 -14.26 0.19
C HIS A 87 0.53 -14.55 1.56
N GLU A 88 0.48 -15.82 1.97
CA GLU A 88 -0.10 -16.23 3.25
C GLU A 88 0.57 -15.53 4.43
N GLU A 89 1.90 -15.59 4.49
CA GLU A 89 2.70 -14.96 5.55
C GLU A 89 2.39 -13.46 5.66
N TRP A 90 2.42 -12.74 4.54
CA TRP A 90 2.19 -11.30 4.55
C TRP A 90 0.73 -10.92 4.78
N ALA A 91 -0.23 -11.76 4.37
CA ALA A 91 -1.63 -11.54 4.64
C ALA A 91 -1.95 -11.68 6.13
N ILE A 92 -1.38 -12.70 6.79
CA ILE A 92 -1.53 -12.91 8.23
C ILE A 92 -0.90 -11.74 9.00
N LYS A 93 0.34 -11.37 8.66
CA LYS A 93 1.04 -10.24 9.31
C LYS A 93 0.33 -8.90 9.12
N ALA A 94 -0.32 -8.67 7.98
CA ALA A 94 -1.04 -7.44 7.71
C ALA A 94 -2.40 -7.35 8.43
N ALA A 95 -2.97 -8.48 8.86
CA ALA A 95 -4.29 -8.55 9.50
C ALA A 95 -4.23 -8.62 11.03
N SER A 96 -3.02 -8.75 11.60
CA SER A 96 -2.74 -8.85 13.03
C SER A 96 -2.40 -7.50 13.64
#